data_AF-A0A1E3UMK0-F1
#
_entry.id   AF-A0A1E3UMK0-F1
#
_cell.length_a   1.000
_cell.length_b   1.000
_cell.length_c   1.000
_cell.angle_alpha   90.00
_cell.angle_beta   90.00
_cell.angle_gamma   90.00
#
_symmetry.space_group_name_H-M   'P 1'
#
loop_
_entity.id
_entity.type
_entity.pdbx_description
1 polymer ?
#
loop_
_entity_poly.entity_id
_entity_poly.type
_entity_poly.pdbx_seq_one_letter_code
_entity_poly.pdbx_strand_id
1 'polypeptide(L)'
;MSQNNSNAKTAMLAKLDSIHKVEGFDPSPFAVDYTDLNTQETRKRLPVMIQMAWFRLKYPEGRIAIQVSPGKDCFVATARIYPSYKDPVDCYLAEATASRGPDASKPSVSPREWAQTAAVGIALRNAGFGLQFSAAGDDFADMAPDELPAGEMDTSRESSAMEQPVQAEIEPTYEPAVLTEEQRLEQAFQKPCPIKKYSGKTLGEVLAMDPNAIAWVANKYKDNQELSDAARLICEHAMQQASV
;
A
#
# COMPACT_ATOMS: atom_id res chain seq x y z
N MET A 1 8.31 19.34 -33.83
CA MET A 1 7.47 18.22 -33.37
C MET A 1 7.06 18.32 -31.89
N SER A 2 7.74 19.10 -31.03
CA SER A 2 7.45 19.16 -29.58
C SER A 2 6.17 19.89 -29.14
N GLN A 3 5.58 20.76 -29.97
CA GLN A 3 4.39 21.53 -29.59
C GLN A 3 3.11 20.69 -29.53
N ASN A 4 2.96 19.67 -30.38
CA ASN A 4 1.80 18.77 -30.34
C ASN A 4 1.75 17.96 -29.04
N ASN A 5 2.92 17.56 -28.50
CA ASN A 5 3.01 16.82 -27.25
C ASN A 5 2.65 17.70 -26.04
N SER A 6 3.07 18.97 -26.05
CA SER A 6 2.71 19.95 -25.01
C SER A 6 1.20 20.23 -24.99
N ASN A 7 0.55 20.40 -26.15
CA ASN A 7 -0.90 20.66 -26.20
C ASN A 7 -1.72 19.43 -25.77
N ALA A 8 -1.28 18.23 -26.13
CA ALA A 8 -1.91 17.00 -25.65
C ALA A 8 -1.76 16.84 -24.12
N LYS A 9 -0.57 17.13 -23.57
CA LYS A 9 -0.33 17.11 -22.11
C LYS A 9 -1.24 18.12 -21.39
N THR A 10 -1.34 19.36 -21.88
CA THR A 10 -2.24 20.38 -21.30
C THR A 10 -3.70 19.96 -21.35
N ALA A 11 -4.17 19.35 -22.44
CA ALA A 11 -5.54 18.87 -22.56
C ALA A 11 -5.84 17.68 -21.63
N MET A 12 -4.87 16.80 -21.39
CA MET A 12 -5.01 15.68 -20.45
C MET A 12 -4.93 16.15 -18.99
N LEU A 13 -4.10 17.16 -18.68
CA LEU A 13 -4.07 17.81 -17.37
C LEU A 13 -5.44 18.45 -17.04
N ALA A 14 -6.08 19.11 -18.01
CA ALA A 14 -7.43 19.65 -17.84
C ALA A 14 -8.50 18.58 -17.54
N LYS A 15 -8.27 17.32 -17.95
CA LYS A 15 -9.14 16.20 -17.53
C LYS A 15 -8.87 15.79 -16.08
N LEU A 16 -7.63 15.87 -15.59
CA LEU A 16 -7.34 15.63 -14.18
C LEU A 16 -8.02 16.65 -13.27
N ASP A 17 -8.16 17.90 -13.71
CA ASP A 17 -8.93 18.94 -13.00
C ASP A 17 -10.43 18.61 -12.89
N SER A 18 -10.94 17.70 -13.72
CA SER A 18 -12.34 17.24 -13.62
C SER A 18 -12.56 16.17 -12.54
N ILE A 19 -11.48 15.55 -12.02
CA ILE A 19 -11.56 14.53 -10.97
C ILE A 19 -12.15 15.16 -9.71
N HIS A 20 -13.23 14.56 -9.19
CA HIS A 20 -13.93 15.01 -7.99
C HIS A 20 -14.35 16.48 -7.98
N LYS A 21 -14.54 17.10 -9.16
CA LYS A 21 -15.06 18.47 -9.27
C LYS A 21 -16.38 18.61 -8.50
N VAL A 22 -16.46 19.68 -7.70
CA VAL A 22 -17.65 20.08 -6.95
C VAL A 22 -18.10 21.43 -7.48
N GLU A 23 -19.39 21.59 -7.73
CA GLU A 23 -19.95 22.86 -8.19
C GLU A 23 -19.73 23.97 -7.14
N GLY A 24 -19.15 25.10 -7.57
CA GLY A 24 -18.91 26.25 -6.70
C GLY A 24 -17.67 26.14 -5.79
N PHE A 25 -16.84 25.10 -5.92
CA PHE A 25 -15.60 24.97 -5.14
C PHE A 25 -14.37 24.84 -6.06
N ASP A 26 -13.41 25.75 -5.89
CA ASP A 26 -12.10 25.71 -6.54
C ASP A 26 -10.99 25.60 -5.49
N PRO A 27 -10.22 24.50 -5.45
CA PRO A 27 -9.11 24.33 -4.52
C PRO A 27 -7.85 25.15 -4.89
N SER A 28 -7.77 25.69 -6.11
CA SER A 28 -6.56 26.36 -6.64
C SER A 28 -6.06 27.55 -5.81
N PRO A 29 -6.91 28.45 -5.28
CA PRO A 29 -6.47 29.57 -4.47
C PRO A 29 -5.82 29.18 -3.13
N PHE A 30 -6.07 27.95 -2.68
CA PHE A 30 -5.54 27.45 -1.41
C PHE A 30 -4.27 26.63 -1.57
N ALA A 31 -3.77 26.44 -2.80
CA ALA A 31 -2.53 25.74 -3.04
C ALA A 31 -1.35 26.57 -2.50
N VAL A 32 -0.54 25.95 -1.65
CA VAL A 32 0.62 26.59 -1.02
C VAL A 32 1.89 26.06 -1.67
N ASP A 33 2.83 26.97 -1.95
CA ASP A 33 4.15 26.61 -2.46
C ASP A 33 4.94 25.86 -1.36
N TYR A 34 5.36 24.64 -1.68
CA TYR A 34 6.19 23.80 -0.84
C TYR A 34 7.52 23.60 -1.56
N THR A 35 8.60 24.12 -0.98
CA THR A 35 9.96 23.87 -1.46
C THR A 35 10.46 22.58 -0.86
N ASP A 36 10.76 21.60 -1.72
CA ASP A 36 11.45 20.39 -1.30
C ASP A 36 12.90 20.74 -0.94
N LEU A 37 13.32 20.40 0.28
CA LEU A 37 14.66 20.73 0.78
C LEU A 37 15.76 19.91 0.10
N ASN A 38 15.42 18.80 -0.55
CA ASN A 38 16.37 17.92 -1.23
C ASN A 38 16.60 18.34 -2.69
N THR A 39 15.56 18.81 -3.38
CA THR A 39 15.65 19.19 -4.80
C THR A 39 15.64 20.71 -5.03
N GLN A 40 15.41 21.51 -3.99
CA GLN A 40 15.16 22.96 -4.05
C GLN A 40 13.99 23.35 -4.96
N GLU A 41 13.14 22.39 -5.35
CA GLU A 41 12.05 22.65 -6.26
C GLU A 41 10.84 23.15 -5.50
N THR A 42 10.34 24.33 -5.90
CA THR A 42 9.12 24.91 -5.34
C THR A 42 7.92 24.34 -6.09
N ARG A 43 7.15 23.49 -5.40
CA ARG A 43 5.96 22.84 -5.96
C ARG A 43 4.71 23.21 -5.18
N LYS A 44 3.62 23.47 -5.87
CA LYS A 44 2.33 23.77 -5.23
C LYS A 44 1.73 22.52 -4.62
N ARG A 45 1.33 22.58 -3.36
CA ARG A 45 0.63 21.50 -2.64
C ARG A 45 -0.61 22.05 -1.95
N LEU A 46 -1.71 21.32 -2.07
CA LEU A 46 -2.92 21.64 -1.34
C LEU A 46 -2.78 21.22 0.14
N PRO A 47 -3.02 22.12 1.12
CA PRO A 47 -3.03 21.76 2.53
C PRO A 47 -4.05 20.68 2.86
N VAL A 48 -3.74 19.82 3.83
CA VAL A 48 -4.58 18.67 4.21
C VAL A 48 -5.99 19.10 4.62
N MET A 49 -6.13 20.23 5.31
CA MET A 49 -7.46 20.75 5.68
C MET A 49 -8.35 21.05 4.47
N ILE A 50 -7.77 21.54 3.38
CA ILE A 50 -8.52 21.86 2.16
C ILE A 50 -8.85 20.58 1.38
N GLN A 51 -7.93 19.60 1.37
CA GLN A 51 -8.23 18.25 0.85
C GLN A 51 -9.39 17.60 1.62
N MET A 52 -9.42 17.72 2.96
CA MET A 52 -10.52 17.22 3.79
C MET A 52 -11.84 17.96 3.53
N ALA A 53 -11.79 19.28 3.36
CA ALA A 53 -12.98 20.07 3.02
C ALA A 53 -13.53 19.65 1.65
N TRP A 54 -12.67 19.51 0.65
CA TRP A 54 -13.05 19.02 -0.67
C TRP A 54 -13.64 17.62 -0.63
N PHE A 55 -13.02 16.70 0.12
CA PHE A 55 -13.55 15.37 0.36
C PHE A 55 -14.95 15.40 0.96
N ARG A 56 -15.18 16.22 1.99
CA ARG A 56 -16.51 16.38 2.63
C ARG A 56 -17.56 16.98 1.70
N LEU A 57 -17.16 17.88 0.79
CA LEU A 57 -18.06 18.45 -0.20
C LEU A 57 -18.50 17.39 -1.24
N LYS A 58 -17.58 16.51 -1.65
CA LYS A 58 -17.89 15.42 -2.61
C LYS A 58 -18.62 14.26 -1.94
N TYR A 59 -18.23 13.92 -0.72
CA TYR A 59 -18.76 12.82 0.09
C TYR A 59 -19.22 13.36 1.46
N PRO A 60 -20.45 13.88 1.57
CA PRO A 60 -20.98 14.41 2.84
C PRO A 60 -21.05 13.35 3.96
N GLU A 61 -21.30 12.10 3.60
CA GLU A 61 -21.25 10.94 4.51
C GLU A 61 -19.86 10.30 4.62
N GLY A 62 -18.84 10.88 3.98
CA GLY A 62 -17.50 10.33 3.91
C GLY A 62 -16.83 10.21 5.27
N ARG A 63 -16.12 9.11 5.51
CA ARG A 63 -15.41 8.84 6.76
C ARG A 63 -13.92 8.76 6.55
N ILE A 64 -13.16 9.37 7.46
CA ILE A 64 -11.70 9.24 7.54
C ILE A 64 -11.38 8.50 8.83
N ALA A 65 -10.92 7.26 8.73
CA ALA A 65 -10.46 6.48 9.88
C ALA A 65 -8.95 6.61 10.01
N ILE A 66 -8.46 6.83 11.23
CA ILE A 66 -7.03 7.01 11.50
C ILE A 66 -6.65 6.06 12.63
N GLN A 67 -5.64 5.24 12.40
CA GLN A 67 -5.03 4.37 13.39
C GLN A 67 -3.59 4.84 13.62
N VAL A 68 -3.15 4.93 14.86
CA VAL A 68 -1.76 5.29 15.19
C VAL A 68 -1.17 4.23 16.09
N SER A 69 -0.01 3.71 15.71
CA SER A 69 0.82 2.86 16.54
C SER A 69 2.09 3.62 16.98
N PRO A 70 2.45 3.58 18.26
CA PRO A 70 3.75 4.06 18.71
C PRO A 70 4.85 3.08 18.26
N GLY A 71 5.89 3.61 17.65
CA GLY A 71 7.16 2.91 17.38
C GLY A 71 8.24 3.30 18.38
N LYS A 72 9.48 2.87 18.13
CA LYS A 72 10.62 3.11 19.03
C LYS A 72 10.99 4.60 19.13
N ASP A 73 11.15 5.25 17.98
CA ASP A 73 11.53 6.68 17.87
C ASP A 73 10.59 7.46 16.93
N CYS A 74 9.45 6.86 16.57
CA CYS A 74 8.49 7.44 15.63
C CYS A 74 7.06 7.01 15.94
N PHE A 75 6.10 7.73 15.41
CA PHE A 75 4.70 7.30 15.35
C PHE A 75 4.37 6.89 13.94
N VAL A 76 3.75 5.73 13.78
CA VAL A 76 3.23 5.25 12.51
C VAL A 76 1.73 5.49 12.52
N ALA A 77 1.24 6.30 11.58
CA ALA A 77 -0.17 6.55 11.40
C ALA A 77 -0.64 5.96 10.08
N THR A 78 -1.76 5.25 10.11
CA THR A 78 -2.46 4.72 8.93
C THR A 78 -3.79 5.42 8.82
N ALA A 79 -4.08 5.99 7.66
CA ALA A 79 -5.34 6.66 7.36
C ALA A 79 -6.08 5.90 6.26
N ARG A 80 -7.38 5.67 6.46
CA ARG A 80 -8.30 5.05 5.51
C ARG A 80 -9.43 6.02 5.17
N ILE A 81 -9.70 6.20 3.89
CA ILE A 81 -10.73 7.10 3.37
C ILE A 81 -11.89 6.27 2.85
N TYR A 82 -13.10 6.50 3.34
CA TYR A 82 -14.31 5.77 2.96
C TYR A 82 -15.32 6.70 2.29
N PRO A 83 -15.97 6.30 1.18
CA PRO A 83 -17.03 7.09 0.54
C PRO A 83 -18.20 7.38 1.48
N SER A 84 -18.57 6.43 2.33
CA SER A 84 -19.60 6.55 3.36
C SER A 84 -19.15 5.94 4.68
N TYR A 85 -19.63 6.48 5.80
CA TYR A 85 -19.43 5.89 7.13
C TYR A 85 -20.11 4.54 7.31
N LYS A 86 -21.06 4.19 6.43
CA LYS A 86 -21.78 2.90 6.43
C LYS A 86 -21.03 1.78 5.74
N ASP A 87 -20.00 2.12 4.96
CA ASP A 87 -19.23 1.13 4.22
C ASP A 87 -18.46 0.22 5.18
N PRO A 88 -18.32 -1.09 4.86
CA PRO A 88 -17.53 -2.00 5.66
C PRO A 88 -16.06 -1.59 5.66
N VAL A 89 -15.32 -2.07 6.66
CA VAL A 89 -13.93 -1.63 6.91
C VAL A 89 -12.97 -1.89 5.75
N ASP A 90 -13.30 -2.85 4.87
CA ASP A 90 -12.50 -3.24 3.71
C ASP A 90 -12.84 -2.44 2.44
N CYS A 91 -13.92 -1.66 2.45
CA CYS A 91 -14.37 -0.86 1.30
C CYS A 91 -13.89 0.61 1.41
N TYR A 92 -12.59 0.82 1.55
CA TYR A 92 -11.98 2.15 1.51
C TYR A 92 -11.60 2.55 0.06
N LEU A 93 -11.68 3.84 -0.26
CA LEU A 93 -11.17 4.42 -1.52
C LEU A 93 -9.65 4.39 -1.58
N ALA A 94 -9.02 4.70 -0.44
CA ALA A 94 -7.57 4.75 -0.33
C ALA A 94 -7.15 4.51 1.11
N GLU A 95 -6.02 3.83 1.27
CA GLU A 95 -5.27 3.73 2.51
C GLU A 95 -3.89 4.35 2.28
N ALA A 96 -3.35 5.02 3.29
CA ALA A 96 -1.94 5.39 3.32
C ALA A 96 -1.39 5.30 4.73
N THR A 97 -0.11 4.95 4.82
CA THR A 97 0.64 4.93 6.08
C THR A 97 1.78 5.93 6.02
N ALA A 98 1.99 6.67 7.09
CA ALA A 98 3.10 7.60 7.26
C ALA A 98 3.72 7.45 8.64
N SER A 99 5.05 7.49 8.72
CA SER A 99 5.79 7.50 9.97
C SER A 99 6.49 8.85 10.17
N ARG A 100 6.45 9.40 11.39
CA ARG A 100 7.17 10.63 11.74
C ARG A 100 7.79 10.51 13.13
N GLY A 101 9.03 10.97 13.25
CA GLY A 101 9.76 11.10 14.51
C GLY A 101 9.80 12.55 15.00
N PRO A 102 10.34 12.78 16.21
CA PRO A 102 10.67 14.13 16.69
C PRO A 102 11.58 14.86 15.70
N ASP A 103 11.24 16.12 15.41
CA ASP A 103 12.04 16.99 14.55
C ASP A 103 12.58 18.15 15.39
N ALA A 104 13.91 18.25 15.47
CA ALA A 104 14.60 19.29 16.23
C ALA A 104 14.33 20.70 15.67
N SER A 105 13.98 20.82 14.39
CA SER A 105 13.61 22.10 13.77
C SER A 105 12.19 22.56 14.11
N LYS A 106 11.33 21.63 14.57
CA LYS A 106 9.92 21.88 14.90
C LYS A 106 9.55 21.23 16.23
N PRO A 107 10.16 21.68 17.35
CA PRO A 107 9.95 21.06 18.66
C PRO A 107 8.52 21.21 19.19
N SER A 108 7.74 22.15 18.67
CA SER A 108 6.34 22.35 19.04
C SER A 108 5.37 21.39 18.34
N VAL A 109 5.81 20.67 17.31
CA VAL A 109 4.96 19.77 16.53
C VAL A 109 5.03 18.37 17.13
N SER A 110 3.89 17.85 17.57
CA SER A 110 3.78 16.47 18.05
C SER A 110 4.07 15.49 16.92
N PRO A 111 5.04 14.56 17.07
CA PRO A 111 5.33 13.55 16.06
C PRO A 111 4.11 12.67 15.71
N ARG A 112 3.23 12.46 16.69
CA ARG A 112 1.95 11.77 16.51
C ARG A 112 1.04 12.55 15.55
N GLU A 113 0.78 13.82 15.83
CA GLU A 113 -0.11 14.65 15.02
C GLU A 113 0.45 14.87 13.63
N TRP A 114 1.78 14.95 13.52
CA TRP A 114 2.45 15.07 12.24
C TRP A 114 2.30 13.80 11.40
N ALA A 115 2.52 12.62 12.00
CA ALA A 115 2.29 11.34 11.33
C ALA A 115 0.83 11.20 10.86
N GLN A 116 -0.14 11.53 11.73
CA GLN A 116 -1.57 11.50 11.40
C GLN A 116 -1.90 12.42 10.22
N THR A 117 -1.47 13.68 10.29
CA THR A 117 -1.71 14.68 9.24
C THR A 117 -1.08 14.26 7.92
N ALA A 118 0.14 13.68 7.98
CA ALA A 118 0.83 13.17 6.80
C ALA A 118 0.08 11.98 6.17
N ALA A 119 -0.33 11.00 6.98
CA ALA A 119 -1.07 9.82 6.51
C ALA A 119 -2.39 10.22 5.84
N VAL A 120 -3.16 11.12 6.48
CA VAL A 120 -4.43 11.62 5.91
C VAL A 120 -4.20 12.35 4.59
N GLY A 121 -3.18 13.21 4.51
CA GLY A 121 -2.87 13.95 3.28
C GLY A 121 -2.43 13.04 2.13
N ILE A 122 -1.72 11.95 2.40
CA ILE A 122 -1.35 10.96 1.37
C ILE A 122 -2.59 10.16 0.96
N ALA A 123 -3.39 9.68 1.92
CA ALA A 123 -4.58 8.89 1.63
C ALA A 123 -5.62 9.69 0.80
N LEU A 124 -5.84 10.96 1.14
CA LEU A 124 -6.73 11.85 0.37
C LEU A 124 -6.21 12.09 -1.05
N ARG A 125 -4.90 12.30 -1.21
CA ARG A 125 -4.27 12.41 -2.53
C ARG A 125 -4.43 11.13 -3.35
N ASN A 126 -4.21 9.96 -2.73
CA ASN A 126 -4.42 8.66 -3.37
C ASN A 126 -5.89 8.46 -3.78
N ALA A 127 -6.83 8.98 -3.00
CA ALA A 127 -8.25 9.05 -3.34
C ALA A 127 -8.58 10.14 -4.39
N GLY A 128 -7.60 10.80 -4.99
CA GLY A 128 -7.79 11.80 -6.05
C GLY A 128 -8.04 13.24 -5.57
N PHE A 129 -8.02 13.50 -4.26
CA PHE A 129 -8.19 14.86 -3.72
C PHE A 129 -6.85 15.59 -3.67
N GLY A 130 -6.65 16.51 -4.61
CA GLY A 130 -5.44 17.30 -4.72
C GLY A 130 -4.35 16.68 -5.60
N LEU A 131 -4.74 15.72 -6.45
CA LEU A 131 -3.88 15.11 -7.47
C LEU A 131 -3.48 16.12 -8.57
N GLN A 132 -4.33 17.09 -8.87
CA GLN A 132 -4.01 18.17 -9.81
C GLN A 132 -2.91 19.13 -9.31
N PHE A 133 -2.59 19.07 -8.01
CA PHE A 133 -1.47 19.79 -7.39
C PHE A 133 -0.32 18.83 -7.06
N SER A 134 -0.25 17.65 -7.71
CA SER A 134 0.71 16.62 -7.30
C SER A 134 2.14 16.95 -7.70
N ALA A 135 2.90 17.29 -6.66
CA ALA A 135 4.33 17.24 -6.52
C ALA A 135 4.91 15.84 -6.20
N ALA A 136 4.13 14.77 -6.12
CA ALA A 136 4.63 13.44 -5.73
C ALA A 136 4.07 12.37 -6.66
N GLY A 137 4.91 11.88 -7.58
CA GLY A 137 4.59 10.83 -8.54
C GLY A 137 5.22 11.03 -9.93
N ASP A 138 5.60 12.25 -10.31
CA ASP A 138 6.06 12.54 -11.69
C ASP A 138 7.59 12.46 -11.89
N ASP A 139 8.42 12.34 -10.83
CA ASP A 139 9.90 12.18 -10.95
C ASP A 139 10.40 10.77 -10.63
N PHE A 140 9.60 9.74 -10.84
CA PHE A 140 10.21 8.41 -11.05
C PHE A 140 10.79 8.26 -12.46
N ALA A 141 10.50 9.19 -13.38
CA ALA A 141 11.03 9.14 -14.73
C ALA A 141 12.52 9.49 -14.83
N ASP A 142 13.08 10.28 -13.90
CA ASP A 142 14.49 10.72 -13.94
C ASP A 142 15.42 9.94 -13.00
N MET A 143 14.94 8.85 -12.38
CA MET A 143 15.75 7.95 -11.53
C MET A 143 15.75 6.49 -12.01
N ALA A 144 15.44 6.23 -13.28
CA ALA A 144 15.88 5.01 -13.94
C ALA A 144 17.20 5.34 -14.66
N PRO A 145 18.34 4.72 -14.31
CA PRO A 145 19.49 4.75 -15.21
C PRO A 145 19.03 4.22 -16.57
N ASP A 146 19.23 5.04 -17.59
CA ASP A 146 18.99 4.73 -18.99
C ASP A 146 19.96 3.62 -19.43
N GLU A 147 19.66 2.38 -19.06
CA GLU A 147 20.37 1.19 -19.52
C GLU A 147 19.48 0.35 -20.42
N LEU A 148 19.10 0.90 -21.58
CA LEU A 148 18.84 0.08 -22.75
C LEU A 148 19.44 0.75 -24.00
N PRO A 149 20.50 0.19 -24.59
CA PRO A 149 21.07 0.70 -25.82
C PRO A 149 20.06 0.58 -26.95
N ALA A 150 19.94 1.65 -27.73
CA ALA A 150 19.21 1.69 -28.98
C ALA A 150 19.67 0.55 -29.90
N GLY A 151 18.78 -0.40 -30.17
CA GLY A 151 18.97 -1.50 -31.10
C GLY A 151 17.66 -1.82 -31.80
N GLU A 152 17.70 -1.73 -33.12
CA GLU A 152 16.59 -1.80 -34.05
C GLU A 152 15.98 -3.21 -34.20
N MET A 153 14.74 -3.26 -34.74
CA MET A 153 14.10 -4.41 -35.41
C MET A 153 13.74 -5.62 -34.54
N ASP A 154 12.89 -6.56 -34.91
CA ASP A 154 11.76 -6.76 -35.84
C ASP A 154 11.14 -8.08 -35.34
N THR A 155 9.91 -8.32 -35.74
CA THR A 155 9.07 -9.47 -35.49
C THR A 155 9.75 -10.87 -35.57
N SER A 156 9.21 -11.78 -34.75
CA SER A 156 8.99 -13.23 -35.00
C SER A 156 9.88 -14.30 -34.34
N ARG A 157 9.16 -15.27 -33.74
CA ARG A 157 9.39 -16.74 -33.62
C ARG A 157 10.23 -17.35 -32.49
N GLU A 158 9.49 -18.15 -31.70
CA GLU A 158 9.71 -19.55 -31.27
C GLU A 158 11.08 -20.05 -30.76
N SER A 159 11.04 -20.51 -29.50
CA SER A 159 11.50 -21.83 -28.99
C SER A 159 12.90 -22.35 -29.33
N SER A 160 13.77 -22.46 -28.32
CA SER A 160 14.33 -23.75 -27.84
C SER A 160 15.52 -23.59 -26.87
N ALA A 161 15.39 -24.32 -25.75
CA ALA A 161 16.37 -25.21 -25.11
C ALA A 161 17.88 -24.86 -25.06
N MET A 162 18.35 -24.78 -23.80
CA MET A 162 19.48 -25.55 -23.22
C MET A 162 20.92 -25.13 -23.58
N GLU A 163 21.68 -24.69 -22.56
CA GLU A 163 22.93 -25.31 -22.06
C GLU A 163 23.75 -24.31 -21.21
N GLN A 164 23.92 -24.65 -19.93
CA GLN A 164 24.95 -24.12 -19.01
C GLN A 164 26.33 -24.66 -19.43
N PRO A 165 27.49 -24.01 -19.12
CA PRO A 165 28.10 -24.13 -17.77
C PRO A 165 28.96 -22.94 -17.26
N VAL A 166 29.00 -22.81 -15.91
CA VAL A 166 30.10 -22.38 -14.98
C VAL A 166 30.71 -20.96 -15.12
N GLN A 167 31.10 -20.19 -14.08
CA GLN A 167 31.31 -20.37 -12.62
C GLN A 167 31.61 -19.00 -11.96
N ALA A 168 31.23 -18.83 -10.66
CA ALA A 168 31.80 -17.96 -9.59
C ALA A 168 31.74 -16.42 -9.76
N GLU A 169 31.41 -15.54 -8.79
CA GLU A 169 31.36 -15.56 -7.31
C GLU A 169 30.50 -14.34 -6.85
N ILE A 170 29.28 -14.52 -6.31
CA ILE A 170 28.78 -14.28 -4.91
C ILE A 170 28.93 -12.85 -4.33
N GLU A 171 27.81 -12.07 -4.27
CA GLU A 171 27.09 -11.60 -3.05
C GLU A 171 25.79 -10.83 -3.43
N PRO A 172 24.75 -10.79 -2.56
CA PRO A 172 23.40 -11.20 -2.95
C PRO A 172 22.48 -10.07 -3.44
N THR A 173 21.97 -10.24 -4.65
CA THR A 173 20.82 -9.52 -5.23
C THR A 173 19.53 -10.01 -4.59
N TYR A 174 18.80 -9.13 -3.89
CA TYR A 174 17.44 -9.39 -3.43
C TYR A 174 16.46 -9.31 -4.61
N GLU A 175 16.11 -10.47 -5.15
CA GLU A 175 14.97 -10.63 -6.05
C GLU A 175 13.65 -10.51 -5.26
N PRO A 176 12.57 -9.94 -5.83
CA PRO A 176 11.27 -9.91 -5.19
C PRO A 176 10.74 -11.35 -5.16
N ALA A 177 10.89 -12.00 -4.00
CA ALA A 177 10.43 -13.36 -3.77
C ALA A 177 8.94 -13.46 -4.10
N VAL A 178 8.65 -14.22 -5.16
CA VAL A 178 7.34 -14.84 -5.36
C VAL A 178 7.10 -15.67 -4.11
N LEU A 179 6.11 -15.29 -3.30
CA LEU A 179 5.80 -15.92 -2.02
C LEU A 179 5.59 -17.44 -2.24
N THR A 180 6.61 -18.25 -1.98
CA THR A 180 6.59 -19.70 -2.18
C THR A 180 5.57 -20.33 -1.24
N GLU A 181 5.01 -21.48 -1.63
CA GLU A 181 3.96 -22.18 -0.89
C GLU A 181 4.33 -22.46 0.58
N GLU A 182 5.63 -22.66 0.84
CA GLU A 182 6.20 -22.80 2.18
C GLU A 182 6.11 -21.53 3.04
N GLN A 183 6.29 -20.33 2.46
CA GLN A 183 6.14 -19.07 3.19
C GLN A 183 4.68 -18.78 3.54
N ARG A 184 3.73 -19.16 2.67
CA ARG A 184 2.29 -19.11 2.97
C ARG A 184 1.93 -20.05 4.11
N LEU A 185 2.58 -21.20 4.15
CA LEU A 185 2.39 -22.20 5.19
C LEU A 185 2.96 -21.76 6.54
N GLU A 186 4.16 -21.16 6.59
CA GLU A 186 4.71 -20.56 7.81
C GLU A 186 3.82 -19.45 8.37
N GLN A 187 3.31 -18.58 7.50
CA GLN A 187 2.33 -17.57 7.89
C GLN A 187 1.04 -18.20 8.42
N ALA A 188 0.58 -19.31 7.83
CA ALA A 188 -0.56 -20.06 8.33
C ALA A 188 -0.27 -20.62 9.74
N PHE A 189 0.90 -21.21 9.96
CA PHE A 189 1.31 -21.77 11.25
C PHE A 189 1.36 -20.73 12.37
N GLN A 190 1.71 -19.48 12.04
CA GLN A 190 1.83 -18.37 12.99
C GLN A 190 0.50 -17.70 13.34
N LYS A 191 -0.58 -17.97 12.57
CA LYS A 191 -1.90 -17.37 12.86
C LYS A 191 -2.48 -17.91 14.19
N PRO A 192 -3.16 -17.07 14.98
CA PRO A 192 -3.73 -17.47 16.26
C PRO A 192 -4.92 -18.41 16.07
N CYS A 193 -5.05 -19.40 16.96
CA CYS A 193 -6.17 -20.34 16.93
C CYS A 193 -7.47 -19.65 17.41
N PRO A 194 -8.58 -19.71 16.65
CA PRO A 194 -9.84 -19.06 17.01
C PRO A 194 -10.65 -19.81 18.10
N ILE A 195 -10.21 -21.00 18.52
CA ILE A 195 -10.92 -21.81 19.51
C ILE A 195 -10.64 -21.26 20.91
N LYS A 196 -11.68 -20.84 21.65
CA LYS A 196 -11.57 -20.29 23.03
C LYS A 196 -10.74 -21.16 23.98
N LYS A 197 -10.76 -22.49 23.81
CA LYS A 197 -9.97 -23.46 24.60
C LYS A 197 -8.44 -23.35 24.36
N TYR A 198 -8.03 -22.84 23.20
CA TYR A 198 -6.62 -22.63 22.81
C TYR A 198 -6.30 -21.16 22.52
N SER A 199 -7.08 -20.25 23.11
CA SER A 199 -6.89 -18.80 22.95
C SER A 199 -5.46 -18.41 23.36
N GLY A 200 -4.72 -17.81 22.44
CA GLY A 200 -3.32 -17.41 22.64
C GLY A 200 -2.27 -18.40 22.10
N LYS A 201 -2.69 -19.55 21.58
CA LYS A 201 -1.82 -20.51 20.87
C LYS A 201 -1.94 -20.36 19.36
N THR A 202 -0.88 -20.67 18.63
CA THR A 202 -0.89 -20.60 17.16
C THR A 202 -1.52 -21.85 16.54
N LEU A 203 -1.94 -21.78 15.27
CA LEU A 203 -2.47 -22.94 14.55
C LEU A 203 -1.45 -24.09 14.48
N GLY A 204 -0.14 -23.78 14.40
CA GLY A 204 0.91 -24.81 14.43
C GLY A 204 1.08 -25.48 15.78
N GLU A 205 1.02 -24.73 16.87
CA GLU A 205 1.05 -25.30 18.22
C GLU A 205 -0.18 -26.16 18.48
N VAL A 206 -1.36 -25.71 18.04
CA VAL A 206 -2.61 -26.45 18.21
C VAL A 206 -2.66 -27.69 17.31
N LEU A 207 -2.02 -27.69 16.13
CA LEU A 207 -1.86 -28.90 15.31
C LEU A 207 -1.11 -30.00 16.07
N ALA A 208 0.00 -29.66 16.72
CA ALA A 208 0.81 -30.62 17.48
C ALA A 208 0.10 -31.16 18.73
N MET A 209 -0.86 -30.41 19.28
CA MET A 209 -1.61 -30.79 20.47
C MET A 209 -2.93 -31.50 20.16
N ASP A 210 -3.73 -30.97 19.24
CA ASP A 210 -5.07 -31.43 18.93
C ASP A 210 -5.38 -31.26 17.42
N PRO A 211 -5.01 -32.25 16.57
CA PRO A 211 -5.25 -32.20 15.13
C PRO A 211 -6.73 -32.02 14.75
N ASN A 212 -7.64 -32.57 15.58
CA ASN A 212 -9.09 -32.43 15.42
C ASN A 212 -9.57 -30.98 15.59
N ALA A 213 -8.86 -30.15 16.36
CA ALA A 213 -9.18 -28.75 16.55
C ALA A 213 -8.89 -27.96 15.26
N ILE A 214 -7.77 -28.23 14.59
CA ILE A 214 -7.42 -27.61 13.30
C ILE A 214 -8.39 -28.06 12.19
N ALA A 215 -8.75 -29.35 12.15
CA ALA A 215 -9.75 -29.87 11.21
C ALA A 215 -11.14 -29.22 11.41
N TRP A 216 -11.49 -28.87 12.66
CA TRP A 216 -12.71 -28.11 12.94
C TRP A 216 -12.61 -26.66 12.44
N VAL A 217 -11.46 -26.00 12.60
CA VAL A 217 -11.23 -24.65 12.05
C VAL A 217 -11.29 -24.65 10.52
N ALA A 218 -10.73 -25.67 9.86
CA ALA A 218 -10.72 -25.79 8.40
C ALA A 218 -12.11 -26.04 7.77
N ASN A 219 -13.06 -26.63 8.52
CA ASN A 219 -14.34 -27.10 7.97
C ASN A 219 -15.59 -26.49 8.61
N LYS A 220 -15.52 -26.05 9.88
CA LYS A 220 -16.69 -25.56 10.64
C LYS A 220 -16.59 -24.10 11.07
N TYR A 221 -15.41 -23.49 11.03
CA TYR A 221 -15.25 -22.09 11.40
C TYR A 221 -15.64 -21.17 10.22
N LYS A 222 -16.66 -20.34 10.43
CA LYS A 222 -17.21 -19.43 9.41
C LYS A 222 -16.96 -17.95 9.70
N ASP A 223 -16.39 -17.62 10.86
CA ASP A 223 -16.19 -16.22 11.27
C ASP A 223 -14.98 -15.57 10.58
N ASN A 224 -14.01 -16.36 10.08
CA ASN A 224 -12.88 -15.84 9.30
C ASN A 224 -12.40 -16.87 8.27
N GLN A 225 -12.67 -16.57 6.99
CA GLN A 225 -12.33 -17.42 5.85
C GLN A 225 -10.82 -17.63 5.70
N GLU A 226 -10.00 -16.60 5.97
CA GLU A 226 -8.54 -16.68 5.87
C GLU A 226 -7.91 -17.59 6.94
N LEU A 227 -8.57 -17.73 8.10
CA LEU A 227 -8.17 -18.68 9.15
C LEU A 227 -8.61 -20.10 8.78
N SER A 228 -9.77 -20.25 8.14
CA SER A 228 -10.24 -21.53 7.62
C SER A 228 -9.33 -22.07 6.52
N ASP A 229 -8.95 -21.21 5.57
CA ASP A 229 -8.04 -21.58 4.48
C ASP A 229 -6.61 -21.83 4.99
N ALA A 230 -6.12 -21.05 5.95
CA ALA A 230 -4.85 -21.32 6.64
C ALA A 230 -4.87 -22.67 7.38
N ALA A 231 -5.94 -22.99 8.11
CA ALA A 231 -6.09 -24.26 8.80
C ALA A 231 -6.20 -25.44 7.80
N ARG A 232 -6.81 -25.23 6.63
CA ARG A 232 -6.88 -26.25 5.57
C ARG A 232 -5.52 -26.56 4.99
N LEU A 233 -4.73 -25.52 4.67
CA LEU A 233 -3.34 -25.67 4.19
C LEU A 233 -2.47 -26.42 5.22
N ILE A 234 -2.61 -26.09 6.50
CA ILE A 234 -1.89 -26.78 7.58
C ILE A 234 -2.30 -28.26 7.68
N CYS A 235 -3.59 -28.57 7.60
CA CYS A 235 -4.09 -29.95 7.61
C CYS A 235 -3.58 -30.75 6.41
N GLU A 236 -3.58 -30.15 5.21
CA GLU A 236 -3.11 -30.79 3.98
C GLU A 236 -1.61 -31.11 4.05
N HIS A 237 -0.82 -30.16 4.52
CA HIS A 237 0.62 -30.36 4.70
C HIS A 237 0.95 -31.39 5.80
N ALA A 238 0.23 -31.36 6.92
CA ALA A 238 0.40 -32.38 7.98
C ALA A 238 0.08 -33.79 7.47
N MET A 239 -0.90 -33.91 6.58
CA MET A 239 -1.29 -35.18 5.96
C MET A 239 -0.26 -35.66 4.92
N GLN A 240 0.38 -34.74 4.18
CA GLN A 240 1.50 -35.05 3.30
C GLN A 240 2.75 -35.49 4.08
N GLN A 241 3.08 -34.82 5.18
CA GLN A 241 4.20 -35.21 6.05
C GLN A 241 3.99 -36.55 6.75
N ALA A 242 2.76 -36.92 7.09
CA ALA A 242 2.43 -38.21 7.70
C ALA A 242 2.40 -39.38 6.70
N SER A 243 2.44 -39.11 5.39
CA SER A 243 2.42 -40.12 4.33
C SER A 243 3.81 -40.52 3.81
N VAL A 244 4.89 -39.97 4.40
CA VAL A 244 6.30 -40.28 4.13
C VAL A 244 6.86 -41.09 5.28
#